data_AF-W7WEI0-F1
#
_entry.id   AF-W7WEI0-F1
#
_cell.length_a   1.000
_cell.length_b   1.000
_cell.length_c   1.000
_cell.angle_alpha   90.00
_cell.angle_beta   90.00
_cell.angle_gamma   90.00
#
_symmetry.space_group_name_H-M   'P 1'
#
loop_
_entity.id
_entity.type
_entity.pdbx_description
1 polymer ?
#
loop_
_entity_poly.entity_id
_entity_poly.type
_entity_poly.pdbx_seq_one_letter_code
_entity_poly.pdbx_strand_id
1 'polypeptide(L)'
;MLSRTADHLFWMARYTERAENTARMLDVNYQTSLLPQSSEATEQGWRGLLSISELTHDYHRLHDSLNPHDVMEFMVCDESNPSSIHSCLRAARENARAVRGTLTTEVWETANTTWLEFKRLIANGSFRRDPADFFEWVKFRSHLSRGVTLGTMLQDESFHFLRIGTFLERADNTARLLDVKFHGAQSEFFGVREQREPVEVDFYYWSAILRSVSGFEVYRKVYRNVIRPEKVAELLILRPDMPRSLAACMDEVVGNLKMVANEQSGETLRRAGRLRADLSFGRIDEILATGLHAFLTQFLDRVGDLGIGISRDFLVPV
;
A
#
# COMPACT_ATOMS: atom_id res chain seq x y z
N MET A 1 -21.53 9.55 14.25
CA MET A 1 -21.10 8.46 15.18
C MET A 1 -20.20 8.97 16.30
N LEU A 2 -20.10 8.29 17.47
CA LEU A 2 -19.01 8.53 18.44
C LEU A 2 -17.68 8.28 17.71
N SER A 3 -16.74 9.24 17.73
CA SER A 3 -15.54 9.23 16.88
C SER A 3 -14.71 7.94 16.97
N ARG A 4 -14.78 7.23 18.11
CA ARG A 4 -14.08 5.96 18.34
C ARG A 4 -14.53 4.86 17.38
N THR A 5 -15.81 4.84 16.99
CA THR A 5 -16.28 3.87 15.98
C THR A 5 -15.66 4.16 14.63
N ALA A 6 -15.62 5.44 14.23
CA ALA A 6 -14.97 5.86 12.99
C ALA A 6 -13.47 5.54 13.00
N ASP A 7 -12.79 5.74 14.14
CA ASP A 7 -11.36 5.44 14.30
C ASP A 7 -11.06 3.95 14.06
N HIS A 8 -11.81 3.07 14.72
CA HIS A 8 -11.66 1.63 14.52
C HIS A 8 -11.94 1.20 13.07
N LEU A 9 -12.98 1.74 12.42
CA LEU A 9 -13.28 1.42 11.02
C LEU A 9 -12.18 1.89 10.08
N PHE A 10 -11.73 3.14 10.24
CA PHE A 10 -10.66 3.72 9.44
C PHE A 10 -9.38 2.88 9.54
N TRP A 11 -8.93 2.56 10.76
CA TRP A 11 -7.72 1.76 10.97
C TRP A 11 -7.89 0.29 10.58
N MET A 12 -9.06 -0.32 10.80
CA MET A 12 -9.36 -1.67 10.31
C MET A 12 -9.11 -1.80 8.81
N ALA A 13 -9.60 -0.83 8.04
CA ALA A 13 -9.42 -0.81 6.60
C ALA A 13 -7.96 -0.58 6.20
N ARG A 14 -7.26 0.36 6.85
CA ARG A 14 -5.82 0.60 6.60
C ARG A 14 -4.97 -0.62 6.86
N TYR A 15 -5.17 -1.30 7.99
CA TYR A 15 -4.41 -2.52 8.30
C TYR A 15 -4.70 -3.66 7.32
N THR A 16 -5.96 -3.79 6.85
CA THR A 16 -6.33 -4.80 5.84
C THR A 16 -5.63 -4.51 4.50
N GLU A 17 -5.66 -3.26 4.03
CA GLU A 17 -4.96 -2.86 2.80
C GLU A 17 -3.44 -2.99 2.94
N ARG A 18 -2.86 -2.64 4.10
CA ARG A 18 -1.43 -2.79 4.38
C ARG A 18 -0.97 -4.24 4.31
N ALA A 19 -1.73 -5.17 4.91
CA ALA A 19 -1.43 -6.60 4.83
C ALA A 19 -1.42 -7.09 3.37
N GLU A 20 -2.37 -6.65 2.54
CA GLU A 20 -2.40 -6.96 1.11
C GLU A 20 -1.19 -6.38 0.38
N ASN A 21 -0.86 -5.11 0.63
CA ASN A 21 0.26 -4.42 0.00
C ASN A 21 1.60 -5.09 0.35
N THR A 22 1.82 -5.42 1.63
CA THR A 22 3.01 -6.16 2.07
C THR A 22 3.11 -7.52 1.39
N ALA A 23 2.02 -8.29 1.32
CA ALA A 23 2.00 -9.58 0.62
C ALA A 23 2.34 -9.43 -0.87
N ARG A 24 1.82 -8.41 -1.55
CA ARG A 24 2.11 -8.12 -2.97
C ARG A 24 3.58 -7.78 -3.21
N MET A 25 4.18 -7.02 -2.32
CA MET A 25 5.60 -6.64 -2.42
C MET A 25 6.50 -7.85 -2.18
N LEU A 26 6.20 -8.64 -1.13
CA LEU A 26 6.96 -9.84 -0.80
C LEU A 26 6.85 -10.90 -1.89
N ASP A 27 5.65 -11.15 -2.43
CA ASP A 27 5.43 -12.11 -3.51
C ASP A 27 6.26 -11.77 -4.75
N VAL A 28 6.20 -10.51 -5.20
CA VAL A 28 6.98 -10.08 -6.37
C VAL A 28 8.48 -10.16 -6.12
N ASN A 29 8.97 -9.76 -4.93
CA ASN A 29 10.40 -9.87 -4.59
C ASN A 29 10.85 -11.32 -4.48
N TYR A 30 10.05 -12.19 -3.85
CA TYR A 30 10.31 -13.61 -3.76
C TYR A 30 10.38 -14.25 -5.15
N GLN A 31 9.36 -14.05 -5.99
CA GLN A 31 9.35 -14.57 -7.37
C GLN A 31 10.52 -14.04 -8.19
N THR A 32 10.87 -12.76 -8.04
CA THR A 32 12.03 -12.17 -8.72
C THR A 32 13.31 -12.83 -8.26
N SER A 33 13.48 -13.08 -6.95
CA SER A 33 14.68 -13.72 -6.38
C SER A 33 14.91 -15.17 -6.87
N LEU A 34 13.86 -15.84 -7.38
CA LEU A 34 13.96 -17.18 -7.97
C LEU A 34 14.48 -17.16 -9.42
N LEU A 35 14.53 -15.99 -10.07
CA LEU A 35 15.09 -15.85 -11.41
C LEU A 35 16.64 -15.81 -11.35
N PRO A 36 17.34 -16.24 -12.42
CA PRO A 36 18.79 -16.16 -12.47
C PRO A 36 19.30 -14.72 -12.34
N GLN A 37 20.01 -14.41 -11.25
CA GLN A 37 20.63 -13.10 -10.99
C GLN A 37 21.80 -13.24 -10.00
N SER A 38 22.58 -12.16 -9.83
CA SER A 38 23.65 -12.14 -8.82
C SER A 38 23.08 -12.08 -7.40
N SER A 39 23.84 -12.57 -6.42
CA SER A 39 23.47 -12.45 -5.00
C SER A 39 23.29 -10.99 -4.58
N GLU A 40 24.11 -10.09 -5.12
CA GLU A 40 24.04 -8.65 -4.87
C GLU A 40 22.72 -8.03 -5.38
N ALA A 41 22.27 -8.42 -6.58
CA ALA A 41 20.99 -7.95 -7.12
C ALA A 41 19.80 -8.42 -6.27
N THR A 42 19.84 -9.68 -5.81
CA THR A 42 18.84 -10.22 -4.89
C THR A 42 18.82 -9.43 -3.58
N GLU A 43 19.98 -9.21 -2.96
CA GLU A 43 20.10 -8.46 -1.70
C GLU A 43 19.58 -7.02 -1.85
N GLN A 44 19.89 -6.37 -2.97
CA GLN A 44 19.40 -5.02 -3.27
C GLN A 44 17.88 -4.96 -3.39
N GLY A 45 17.24 -5.99 -3.96
CA GLY A 45 15.77 -6.09 -4.01
C GLY A 45 15.14 -6.10 -2.60
N TRP A 46 15.66 -6.95 -1.72
CA TRP A 46 15.20 -7.04 -0.34
C TRP A 46 15.49 -5.76 0.48
N ARG A 47 16.64 -5.12 0.25
CA ARG A 47 16.96 -3.80 0.81
C ARG A 47 15.95 -2.74 0.36
N GLY A 48 15.60 -2.73 -0.92
CA GLY A 48 14.57 -1.86 -1.48
C GLY A 48 13.21 -2.09 -0.82
N LEU A 49 12.82 -3.35 -0.60
CA LEU A 49 11.58 -3.70 0.08
C LEU A 49 11.49 -3.15 1.52
N LEU A 50 12.57 -3.28 2.29
CA LEU A 50 12.64 -2.70 3.64
C LEU A 50 12.58 -1.17 3.60
N SER A 51 13.25 -0.56 2.63
CA SER A 51 13.24 0.90 2.45
C SER A 51 11.86 1.45 2.09
N ILE A 52 11.11 0.79 1.19
CA ILE A 52 9.71 1.14 0.84
C ILE A 52 8.84 1.23 2.08
N SER A 53 9.03 0.26 2.96
CA SER A 53 8.23 0.07 4.16
C SER A 53 8.70 0.95 5.32
N GLU A 54 9.79 1.72 5.15
CA GLU A 54 10.48 2.48 6.20
C GLU A 54 10.96 1.61 7.38
N LEU A 55 11.25 0.34 7.13
CA LEU A 55 11.59 -0.65 8.16
C LEU A 55 13.09 -1.01 8.23
N THR A 56 13.93 -0.38 7.41
CA THR A 56 15.38 -0.68 7.36
C THR A 56 16.04 -0.56 8.73
N HIS A 57 15.74 0.50 9.49
CA HIS A 57 16.33 0.71 10.81
C HIS A 57 15.83 -0.33 11.83
N ASP A 58 14.53 -0.59 11.86
CA ASP A 58 13.94 -1.55 12.80
C ASP A 58 14.40 -2.99 12.55
N TYR A 59 14.56 -3.37 11.27
CA TYR A 59 15.14 -4.66 10.90
C TYR A 59 16.58 -4.78 11.39
N HIS A 60 17.42 -3.76 11.16
CA HIS A 60 18.84 -3.78 11.58
C HIS A 60 19.06 -3.73 13.09
N ARG A 61 18.04 -3.37 13.88
CA ARG A 61 18.09 -3.50 15.34
C ARG A 61 17.98 -4.95 15.80
N LEU A 62 17.41 -5.83 14.98
CA LEU A 62 17.17 -7.25 15.30
C LEU A 62 18.09 -8.19 14.52
N HIS A 63 18.59 -7.77 13.36
CA HIS A 63 19.37 -8.59 12.44
C HIS A 63 20.65 -7.88 11.98
N ASP A 64 21.79 -8.56 12.11
CA ASP A 64 23.11 -8.04 11.73
C ASP A 64 23.34 -7.99 10.21
N SER A 65 22.69 -8.90 9.48
CA SER A 65 22.85 -9.03 8.03
C SER A 65 21.51 -9.11 7.29
N LEU A 66 21.52 -8.70 6.03
CA LEU A 66 20.36 -8.81 5.17
C LEU A 66 20.28 -10.22 4.57
N ASN A 67 19.29 -10.99 5.01
CA ASN A 67 19.03 -12.34 4.54
C ASN A 67 17.56 -12.42 4.07
N PRO A 68 17.28 -12.87 2.83
CA PRO A 68 15.91 -13.01 2.33
C PRO A 68 14.96 -13.75 3.28
N HIS A 69 15.42 -14.82 3.92
CA HIS A 69 14.62 -15.60 4.86
C HIS A 69 14.21 -14.76 6.08
N ASP A 70 15.17 -14.03 6.66
CA ASP A 70 14.94 -13.26 7.88
C ASP A 70 14.09 -12.02 7.59
N VAL A 71 14.27 -11.40 6.42
CA VAL A 71 13.37 -10.31 5.95
C VAL A 71 11.94 -10.83 5.78
N MET A 72 11.75 -12.02 5.20
CA MET A 72 10.41 -12.61 5.06
C MET A 72 9.78 -12.92 6.43
N GLU A 73 10.51 -13.52 7.36
CA GLU A 73 10.00 -13.77 8.72
C GLU A 73 9.66 -12.46 9.46
N PHE A 74 10.52 -11.44 9.35
CA PHE A 74 10.29 -10.12 9.94
C PHE A 74 9.05 -9.41 9.37
N MET A 75 8.81 -9.54 8.07
CA MET A 75 7.67 -8.89 7.39
C MET A 75 6.36 -9.67 7.52
N VAL A 76 6.40 -10.97 7.83
CA VAL A 76 5.21 -11.82 7.90
C VAL A 76 4.81 -12.16 9.33
N CYS A 77 5.75 -12.63 10.15
CA CYS A 77 5.48 -13.28 11.42
C CYS A 77 5.81 -12.41 12.64
N ASP A 78 6.79 -11.52 12.54
CA ASP A 78 7.29 -10.78 13.70
C ASP A 78 6.23 -9.83 14.29
N GLU A 79 5.88 -10.08 15.56
CA GLU A 79 4.89 -9.30 16.29
C GLU A 79 5.41 -7.93 16.76
N SER A 80 6.73 -7.76 16.83
CA SER A 80 7.38 -6.50 17.18
C SER A 80 7.37 -5.51 16.02
N ASN A 81 7.27 -6.01 14.79
CA ASN A 81 7.05 -5.20 13.60
C ASN A 81 5.55 -4.85 13.47
N PRO A 82 5.14 -3.58 13.68
CA PRO A 82 3.73 -3.18 13.57
C PRO A 82 3.19 -3.27 12.13
N SER A 83 4.09 -3.30 11.14
CA SER A 83 3.78 -3.38 9.71
C SER A 83 3.82 -4.82 9.17
N SER A 84 4.12 -5.82 10.01
CA SER A 84 4.08 -7.22 9.58
C SER A 84 2.66 -7.66 9.23
N ILE A 85 2.53 -8.67 8.37
CA ILE A 85 1.22 -9.25 8.01
C ILE A 85 0.50 -9.74 9.29
N HIS A 86 1.24 -10.38 10.21
CA HIS A 86 0.71 -10.77 11.52
C HIS A 86 0.08 -9.57 12.27
N SER A 87 0.87 -8.51 12.50
CA SER A 87 0.45 -7.35 13.28
C SER A 87 -0.73 -6.63 12.63
N CYS A 88 -0.71 -6.48 11.30
CA CYS A 88 -1.79 -5.86 10.54
C CYS A 88 -3.09 -6.67 10.62
N LEU A 89 -3.05 -7.99 10.38
CA LEU A 89 -4.25 -8.82 10.45
C LEU A 89 -4.81 -8.90 11.88
N ARG A 90 -3.94 -8.94 12.90
CA ARG A 90 -4.35 -8.85 14.31
C ARG A 90 -5.07 -7.54 14.58
N ALA A 91 -4.44 -6.41 14.22
CA ALA A 91 -5.00 -5.07 14.47
C ALA A 91 -6.32 -4.85 13.71
N ALA A 92 -6.42 -5.32 12.46
CA ALA A 92 -7.66 -5.28 11.69
C ALA A 92 -8.78 -6.05 12.42
N ARG A 93 -8.52 -7.27 12.89
CA ARG A 93 -9.49 -8.08 13.62
C ARG A 93 -9.90 -7.46 14.95
N GLU A 94 -8.96 -6.89 15.70
CA GLU A 94 -9.27 -6.24 16.98
C GLU A 94 -10.11 -4.96 16.80
N ASN A 95 -9.81 -4.15 15.78
CA ASN A 95 -10.66 -3.03 15.41
C ASN A 95 -12.06 -3.51 15.01
N ALA A 96 -12.16 -4.54 14.16
CA ALA A 96 -13.46 -5.13 13.79
C ALA A 96 -14.25 -5.61 15.01
N ARG A 97 -13.57 -6.17 16.02
CA ARG A 97 -14.19 -6.66 17.25
C ARG A 97 -14.75 -5.51 18.09
N ALA A 98 -14.01 -4.40 18.18
CA ALA A 98 -14.42 -3.22 18.94
C ALA A 98 -15.70 -2.57 18.37
N VAL A 99 -15.89 -2.65 17.05
CA VAL A 99 -17.07 -2.10 16.36
C VAL A 99 -17.99 -3.16 15.77
N ARG A 100 -18.02 -4.37 16.34
CA ARG A 100 -18.84 -5.48 15.82
C ARG A 100 -20.31 -5.12 15.66
N GLY A 101 -20.86 -4.27 16.55
CA GLY A 101 -22.26 -3.82 16.46
C GLY A 101 -22.55 -2.88 15.29
N THR A 102 -21.52 -2.32 14.65
CA THR A 102 -21.61 -1.44 13.47
C THR A 102 -21.40 -2.22 12.17
N LEU A 103 -20.66 -3.34 12.23
CA LEU A 103 -20.39 -4.18 11.07
C LEU A 103 -21.55 -5.13 10.80
N THR A 104 -21.71 -5.53 9.55
CA THR A 104 -22.54 -6.70 9.23
C THR A 104 -21.88 -7.97 9.77
N THR A 105 -22.69 -9.00 10.00
CA THR A 105 -22.20 -10.31 10.45
C THR A 105 -21.14 -10.85 9.48
N GLU A 106 -21.36 -10.68 8.18
CA GLU A 106 -20.48 -11.15 7.12
C GLU A 106 -19.11 -10.47 7.15
N VAL A 107 -19.05 -9.15 7.37
CA VAL A 107 -17.78 -8.42 7.47
C VAL A 107 -17.00 -8.86 8.71
N TRP A 108 -17.68 -8.97 9.85
CA TRP A 108 -17.06 -9.46 11.08
C TRP A 108 -16.51 -10.89 10.92
N GLU A 109 -17.32 -11.82 10.43
CA GLU A 109 -16.90 -13.21 10.25
C GLU A 109 -15.77 -13.34 9.23
N THR A 110 -15.75 -12.49 8.19
CA THR A 110 -14.65 -12.45 7.22
C THR A 110 -13.34 -12.04 7.88
N ALA A 111 -13.34 -10.98 8.71
CA ALA A 111 -12.14 -10.54 9.43
C ALA A 111 -11.68 -11.58 10.46
N ASN A 112 -12.61 -12.13 11.25
CA ASN A 112 -12.31 -13.12 12.28
C ASN A 112 -11.79 -14.44 11.68
N THR A 113 -12.43 -14.94 10.62
CA THR A 113 -11.99 -16.16 9.91
C THR A 113 -10.62 -15.97 9.29
N THR A 114 -10.36 -14.80 8.68
CA THR A 114 -9.03 -14.48 8.13
C THR A 114 -7.94 -14.59 9.19
N TRP A 115 -8.17 -14.02 10.37
CA TRP A 115 -7.20 -14.08 11.48
C TRP A 115 -6.98 -15.50 11.99
N LEU A 116 -8.06 -16.27 12.21
CA LEU A 116 -7.96 -17.65 12.70
C LEU A 116 -7.21 -18.54 11.70
N GLU A 117 -7.51 -18.39 10.41
CA GLU A 117 -6.87 -19.14 9.34
C GLU A 117 -5.40 -18.74 9.17
N PHE A 118 -5.06 -17.45 9.23
CA PHE A 118 -3.68 -16.99 9.23
C PHE A 118 -2.86 -17.69 10.31
N LYS A 119 -3.35 -17.72 11.56
CA LYS A 119 -2.65 -18.40 12.66
C LYS A 119 -2.45 -19.89 12.38
N ARG A 120 -3.43 -20.54 11.75
CA ARG A 120 -3.33 -21.95 11.35
C ARG A 120 -2.22 -22.17 10.31
N LEU A 121 -2.15 -21.31 9.30
CA LEU A 121 -1.15 -21.35 8.22
C LEU A 121 0.28 -21.04 8.71
N ILE A 122 0.42 -20.21 9.74
CA ILE A 122 1.73 -19.99 10.37
C ILE A 122 2.12 -21.20 11.22
N ALA A 123 1.20 -21.70 12.06
CA ALA A 123 1.47 -22.80 12.98
C ALA A 123 1.80 -24.13 12.27
N ASN A 124 1.18 -24.42 11.13
CA ASN A 124 1.44 -25.62 10.35
C ASN A 124 2.64 -25.48 9.38
N GLY A 125 3.29 -24.31 9.33
CA GLY A 125 4.42 -24.01 8.47
C GLY A 125 4.07 -23.83 6.98
N SER A 126 2.79 -23.59 6.62
CA SER A 126 2.38 -23.37 5.22
C SER A 126 3.16 -22.22 4.59
N PHE A 127 3.32 -21.10 5.30
CA PHE A 127 4.10 -19.95 4.82
C PHE A 127 5.55 -20.32 4.46
N ARG A 128 6.26 -21.06 5.33
CA ARG A 128 7.66 -21.44 5.08
C ARG A 128 7.81 -22.46 3.96
N ARG A 129 6.78 -23.29 3.75
CA ARG A 129 6.78 -24.34 2.73
C ARG A 129 6.51 -23.77 1.34
N ASP A 130 5.56 -22.85 1.24
CA ASP A 130 5.19 -22.20 -0.02
C ASP A 130 4.82 -20.72 0.25
N PRO A 131 5.81 -19.81 0.26
CA PRO A 131 5.56 -18.39 0.48
C PRO A 131 4.64 -17.78 -0.58
N ALA A 132 4.73 -18.23 -1.84
CA ALA A 132 3.96 -17.67 -2.94
C ALA A 132 2.46 -17.97 -2.78
N ASP A 133 2.10 -19.22 -2.49
CA ASP A 133 0.71 -19.60 -2.20
C ASP A 133 0.16 -18.87 -0.97
N PHE A 134 0.99 -18.71 0.07
CA PHE A 134 0.62 -17.94 1.25
C PHE A 134 0.35 -16.45 0.93
N PHE A 135 1.19 -15.81 0.11
CA PHE A 135 0.94 -14.42 -0.28
C PHE A 135 -0.28 -14.27 -1.18
N GLU A 136 -0.57 -15.24 -2.05
CA GLU A 136 -1.85 -15.28 -2.77
C GLU A 136 -3.03 -15.40 -1.81
N TRP A 137 -2.95 -16.30 -0.84
CA TRP A 137 -3.99 -16.41 0.17
C TRP A 137 -4.26 -15.06 0.86
N VAL A 138 -3.23 -14.32 1.28
CA VAL A 138 -3.41 -12.98 1.88
C VAL A 138 -4.12 -12.01 0.92
N LYS A 139 -3.72 -11.98 -0.36
CA LYS A 139 -4.35 -11.14 -1.39
C LYS A 139 -5.83 -11.49 -1.56
N PHE A 140 -6.16 -12.78 -1.65
CA PHE A 140 -7.55 -13.25 -1.75
C PHE A 140 -8.39 -12.91 -0.53
N ARG A 141 -7.84 -12.97 0.68
CA ARG A 141 -8.57 -12.56 1.90
C ARG A 141 -8.92 -11.08 1.87
N SER A 142 -8.03 -10.22 1.39
CA SER A 142 -8.34 -8.79 1.20
C SER A 142 -9.42 -8.58 0.13
N HIS A 143 -9.37 -9.31 -0.99
CA HIS A 143 -10.40 -9.24 -2.03
C HIS A 143 -11.78 -9.68 -1.54
N LEU A 144 -11.83 -10.76 -0.75
CA LEU A 144 -13.04 -11.21 -0.09
C LEU A 144 -13.57 -10.15 0.89
N SER A 145 -12.70 -9.59 1.73
CA SER A 145 -13.08 -8.52 2.66
C SER A 145 -13.72 -7.34 1.92
N ARG A 146 -13.08 -6.87 0.84
CA ARG A 146 -13.63 -5.79 0.00
C ARG A 146 -14.98 -6.16 -0.62
N GLY A 147 -15.11 -7.37 -1.16
CA GLY A 147 -16.36 -7.84 -1.77
C GLY A 147 -17.51 -7.93 -0.77
N VAL A 148 -17.24 -8.47 0.42
CA VAL A 148 -18.22 -8.61 1.50
C VAL A 148 -18.64 -7.24 2.05
N THR A 149 -17.69 -6.32 2.27
CA THR A 149 -17.98 -4.95 2.68
C THR A 149 -18.90 -4.26 1.67
N LEU A 150 -18.59 -4.35 0.37
CA LEU A 150 -19.40 -3.71 -0.68
C LEU A 150 -20.77 -4.36 -0.88
N GLY A 151 -20.87 -5.68 -0.70
CA GLY A 151 -22.09 -6.44 -0.97
C GLY A 151 -23.09 -6.45 0.18
N THR A 152 -22.67 -6.14 1.42
CA THR A 152 -23.52 -6.34 2.61
C THR A 152 -23.74 -5.09 3.45
N MET A 153 -22.79 -4.16 3.50
CA MET A 153 -22.93 -2.97 4.36
C MET A 153 -23.86 -1.93 3.74
N LEU A 154 -24.67 -1.29 4.59
CA LEU A 154 -25.35 -0.05 4.22
C LEU A 154 -24.30 1.03 3.94
N GLN A 155 -24.49 1.81 2.87
CA GLN A 155 -23.58 2.92 2.51
C GLN A 155 -23.83 4.15 3.39
N ASP A 156 -23.59 3.99 4.69
CA ASP A 156 -23.67 5.03 5.71
C ASP A 156 -22.27 5.57 6.09
N GLU A 157 -22.20 6.38 7.16
CA GLU A 157 -20.93 6.91 7.68
C GLU A 157 -19.86 5.83 7.88
N SER A 158 -20.25 4.65 8.39
CA SER A 158 -19.34 3.54 8.67
C SER A 158 -18.66 3.05 7.41
N PHE A 159 -19.45 2.86 6.36
CA PHE A 159 -18.98 2.42 5.05
C PHE A 159 -17.99 3.44 4.46
N HIS A 160 -18.31 4.73 4.57
CA HIS A 160 -17.42 5.77 4.07
C HIS A 160 -16.09 5.84 4.84
N PHE A 161 -16.06 5.67 6.16
CA PHE A 161 -14.80 5.60 6.92
C PHE A 161 -13.92 4.42 6.53
N LEU A 162 -14.51 3.24 6.28
CA LEU A 162 -13.79 2.09 5.74
C LEU A 162 -13.15 2.40 4.38
N ARG A 163 -13.92 3.01 3.48
CA ARG A 163 -13.45 3.39 2.14
C ARG A 163 -12.32 4.42 2.22
N ILE A 164 -12.45 5.46 3.05
CA ILE A 164 -11.42 6.49 3.25
C ILE A 164 -10.10 5.83 3.69
N GLY A 165 -10.12 4.98 4.72
CA GLY A 165 -8.93 4.27 5.18
C GLY A 165 -8.29 3.42 4.08
N THR A 166 -9.12 2.68 3.34
CA THR A 166 -8.67 1.80 2.25
C THR A 166 -7.91 2.57 1.17
N PHE A 167 -8.51 3.65 0.64
CA PHE A 167 -7.91 4.38 -0.48
C PHE A 167 -6.74 5.27 -0.06
N LEU A 168 -6.74 5.78 1.18
CA LEU A 168 -5.61 6.53 1.70
C LEU A 168 -4.36 5.64 1.87
N GLU A 169 -4.52 4.43 2.43
CA GLU A 169 -3.42 3.47 2.54
C GLU A 169 -2.92 3.01 1.16
N ARG A 170 -3.84 2.80 0.21
CA ARG A 170 -3.48 2.41 -1.16
C ARG A 170 -2.72 3.49 -1.91
N ALA A 171 -3.14 4.76 -1.76
CA ALA A 171 -2.45 5.90 -2.36
C ALA A 171 -1.02 6.02 -1.81
N ASP A 172 -0.87 5.96 -0.48
CA ASP A 172 0.42 5.98 0.20
C ASP A 172 1.34 4.86 -0.32
N ASN A 173 0.87 3.61 -0.30
CA ASN A 173 1.67 2.48 -0.76
C ASN A 173 2.06 2.58 -2.24
N THR A 174 1.14 3.03 -3.12
CA THR A 174 1.45 3.18 -4.54
C THR A 174 2.52 4.25 -4.78
N ALA A 175 2.46 5.36 -4.04
CA ALA A 175 3.49 6.38 -4.14
C ALA A 175 4.86 5.86 -3.67
N ARG A 176 4.91 5.12 -2.56
CA ARG A 176 6.15 4.47 -2.07
C ARG A 176 6.72 3.46 -3.06
N LEU A 177 5.85 2.66 -3.70
CA LEU A 177 6.24 1.70 -4.74
C LEU A 177 6.84 2.37 -5.98
N LEU A 178 6.41 3.58 -6.32
CA LEU A 178 6.98 4.35 -7.42
C LEU A 178 8.34 4.98 -7.06
N ASP A 179 8.61 5.20 -5.77
CA ASP A 179 9.76 5.99 -5.31
C ASP A 179 11.03 5.17 -4.97
N VAL A 180 10.94 3.84 -5.05
CA VAL A 180 11.99 2.89 -4.60
C VAL A 180 13.30 3.06 -5.36
N LYS A 181 13.21 3.32 -6.66
CA LYS A 181 14.39 3.46 -7.52
C LYS A 181 15.29 4.61 -7.03
N PHE A 182 14.73 5.64 -6.42
CA PHE A 182 15.46 6.81 -5.95
C PHE A 182 16.00 6.65 -4.53
N HIS A 183 15.33 5.89 -3.67
CA HIS A 183 15.83 5.54 -2.33
C HIS A 183 17.08 4.65 -2.38
N GLY A 184 17.16 3.73 -3.34
CA GLY A 184 18.35 2.89 -3.56
C GLY A 184 19.53 3.65 -4.19
N ALA A 185 19.27 4.76 -4.89
CA ALA A 185 20.29 5.55 -5.58
C ALA A 185 20.95 6.63 -4.68
N GLN A 186 20.36 6.96 -3.53
CA GLN A 186 20.94 7.93 -2.61
C GLN A 186 22.23 7.43 -1.93
N SER A 187 22.49 6.12 -1.89
CA SER A 187 23.79 5.58 -1.46
C SER A 187 24.94 5.89 -2.44
N GLU A 188 24.65 6.37 -3.64
CA GLU A 188 25.64 6.69 -4.69
C GLU A 188 25.73 8.19 -5.00
N PHE A 189 24.97 9.06 -4.32
CA PHE A 189 24.86 10.49 -4.65
C PHE A 189 26.11 11.34 -4.35
N PHE A 190 27.21 10.72 -3.91
CA PHE A 190 28.54 11.35 -3.88
C PHE A 190 29.39 11.13 -5.14
N GLY A 191 28.88 10.44 -6.16
CA GLY A 191 29.57 10.24 -7.44
C GLY A 191 28.66 10.53 -8.63
N VAL A 192 29.06 11.48 -9.47
CA VAL A 192 28.46 11.73 -10.79
C VAL A 192 28.32 10.41 -11.55
N ARG A 193 27.10 9.89 -11.75
CA ARG A 193 26.86 8.74 -12.64
C ARG A 193 26.44 9.22 -14.03
N GLU A 194 27.42 9.25 -14.93
CA GLU A 194 27.26 9.20 -16.39
C GLU A 194 26.94 7.78 -16.91
N GLN A 195 26.59 6.82 -16.05
CA GLN A 195 26.27 5.46 -16.50
C GLN A 195 24.76 5.22 -16.43
N ARG A 196 24.10 5.33 -17.59
CA ARG A 196 22.75 4.79 -17.78
C ARG A 196 22.77 3.30 -17.42
N GLU A 197 21.97 2.90 -16.44
CA GLU A 197 21.72 1.48 -16.18
C GLU A 197 21.29 0.75 -17.47
N PRO A 198 21.63 -0.54 -17.64
CA PRO A 198 21.18 -1.30 -18.79
C PRO A 198 19.64 -1.29 -18.89
N VAL A 199 19.11 -1.01 -20.08
CA VAL A 199 17.66 -0.92 -20.38
C VAL A 199 16.87 -2.15 -19.89
N GLU A 200 17.52 -3.31 -19.82
CA GLU A 200 16.94 -4.58 -19.38
C GLU A 200 16.64 -4.62 -17.86
N VAL A 201 17.49 -4.01 -17.03
CA VAL A 201 17.29 -3.90 -15.57
C VAL A 201 16.08 -3.02 -15.26
N ASP A 202 15.90 -1.93 -16.02
CA ASP A 202 14.77 -1.02 -15.87
C ASP A 202 13.44 -1.73 -16.23
N PHE A 203 13.45 -2.59 -17.26
CA PHE A 203 12.26 -3.36 -17.65
C PHE A 203 11.76 -4.31 -16.54
N TYR A 204 12.66 -5.07 -15.91
CA TYR A 204 12.27 -6.01 -14.85
C TYR A 204 11.74 -5.29 -13.61
N TYR A 205 12.35 -4.17 -13.24
CA TYR A 205 11.89 -3.33 -12.12
C TYR A 205 10.47 -2.78 -12.35
N TRP A 206 10.20 -2.15 -13.51
CA TRP A 206 8.87 -1.62 -13.81
C TRP A 206 7.83 -2.73 -14.01
N SER A 207 8.25 -3.90 -14.53
CA SER A 207 7.40 -5.09 -14.58
C SER A 207 7.02 -5.58 -13.19
N ALA A 208 7.97 -5.58 -12.25
CA ALA A 208 7.75 -5.95 -10.85
C ALA A 208 6.74 -5.00 -10.19
N ILE A 209 6.93 -3.66 -10.33
CA ILE A 209 5.96 -2.67 -9.83
C ILE A 209 4.56 -2.94 -10.39
N LEU A 210 4.44 -3.08 -11.71
CA LEU A 210 3.16 -3.34 -12.36
C LEU A 210 2.52 -4.65 -11.86
N ARG A 211 3.30 -5.68 -11.56
CA ARG A 211 2.78 -6.93 -10.97
C ARG A 211 2.32 -6.72 -9.54
N SER A 212 3.07 -5.99 -8.70
CA SER A 212 2.69 -5.71 -7.31
C SER A 212 1.33 -5.02 -7.23
N VAL A 213 1.05 -4.07 -8.13
CA VAL A 213 -0.23 -3.36 -8.18
C VAL A 213 -1.30 -4.01 -9.10
N SER A 214 -1.05 -5.22 -9.61
CA SER A 214 -1.91 -5.89 -10.61
C SER A 214 -2.20 -5.04 -11.87
N GLY A 215 -1.30 -4.13 -12.22
CA GLY A 215 -1.41 -3.21 -13.36
C GLY A 215 -0.79 -3.71 -14.66
N PHE A 216 -0.11 -4.86 -14.68
CA PHE A 216 0.63 -5.34 -15.86
C PHE A 216 -0.27 -5.50 -17.09
N GLU A 217 -1.41 -6.19 -16.97
CA GLU A 217 -2.36 -6.35 -18.08
C GLU A 217 -3.04 -5.03 -18.47
N VAL A 218 -3.32 -4.18 -17.49
CA VAL A 218 -3.88 -2.83 -17.74
C VAL A 218 -2.90 -1.98 -18.54
N TYR A 219 -1.61 -2.01 -18.21
CA TYR A 219 -0.56 -1.30 -18.93
C TYR A 219 -0.52 -1.73 -20.41
N ARG A 220 -0.53 -3.05 -20.67
CA ARG A 220 -0.52 -3.58 -22.04
C ARG A 220 -1.77 -3.19 -22.81
N LYS A 221 -2.94 -3.18 -22.15
CA LYS A 221 -4.21 -2.73 -22.75
C LYS A 221 -4.17 -1.25 -23.14
N VAL A 222 -3.62 -0.40 -22.27
CA VAL A 222 -3.59 1.05 -22.43
C VAL A 222 -2.54 1.52 -23.44
N TYR A 223 -1.29 1.09 -23.28
CA TYR A 223 -0.17 1.65 -24.05
C TYR A 223 0.24 0.79 -25.24
N ARG A 224 -0.13 -0.50 -25.27
CA ARG A 224 0.23 -1.48 -26.34
C ARG A 224 1.70 -1.45 -26.75
N ASN A 225 2.58 -1.12 -25.80
CA ASN A 225 3.99 -0.83 -26.05
C ASN A 225 4.86 -1.61 -25.06
N VAL A 226 6.17 -1.63 -25.33
CA VAL A 226 7.20 -2.03 -24.36
C VAL A 226 7.02 -1.19 -23.08
N ILE A 227 7.35 -1.77 -21.94
CA ILE A 227 7.29 -1.07 -20.66
C ILE A 227 8.28 0.08 -20.68
N ARG A 228 7.77 1.28 -20.42
CA ARG A 228 8.53 2.53 -20.34
C ARG A 228 8.30 3.18 -18.97
N PRO A 229 9.35 3.62 -18.26
CA PRO A 229 9.23 4.24 -16.94
C PRO A 229 8.19 5.35 -16.88
N GLU A 230 8.20 6.24 -17.87
CA GLU A 230 7.33 7.42 -17.93
C GLU A 230 5.86 7.03 -18.08
N LYS A 231 5.58 5.94 -18.80
CA LYS A 231 4.22 5.43 -19.00
C LYS A 231 3.71 4.65 -17.80
N VAL A 232 4.59 4.00 -17.03
CA VAL A 232 4.21 3.39 -15.76
C VAL A 232 3.89 4.47 -14.73
N ALA A 233 4.72 5.52 -14.64
CA ALA A 233 4.43 6.68 -13.80
C ALA A 233 3.11 7.35 -14.19
N GLU A 234 2.87 7.62 -15.49
CA GLU A 234 1.60 8.18 -15.97
C GLU A 234 0.39 7.32 -15.56
N LEU A 235 0.49 6.00 -15.72
CA LEU A 235 -0.57 5.05 -15.37
C LEU A 235 -0.89 5.05 -13.88
N LEU A 236 0.14 5.06 -13.04
CA LEU A 236 0.00 4.90 -11.59
C LEU A 236 -0.17 6.24 -10.86
N ILE A 237 0.09 7.38 -11.50
CA ILE A 237 -0.11 8.70 -10.90
C ILE A 237 -1.40 9.33 -11.42
N LEU A 238 -1.55 9.47 -12.74
CA LEU A 238 -2.52 10.40 -13.32
C LEU A 238 -3.77 9.74 -13.92
N ARG A 239 -3.80 8.43 -14.13
CA ARG A 239 -4.95 7.76 -14.76
C ARG A 239 -6.05 7.39 -13.75
N PRO A 240 -7.22 8.06 -13.72
CA PRO A 240 -8.27 7.78 -12.74
C PRO A 240 -9.00 6.45 -12.99
N ASP A 241 -8.84 5.84 -14.17
CA ASP A 241 -9.41 4.52 -14.50
C ASP A 241 -8.54 3.34 -14.09
N MET A 242 -7.34 3.59 -13.56
CA MET A 242 -6.47 2.58 -12.94
C MET A 242 -6.76 2.50 -11.43
N PRO A 243 -7.33 1.39 -10.90
CA PRO A 243 -7.86 1.36 -9.53
C PRO A 243 -6.88 1.64 -8.38
N ARG A 244 -5.58 1.44 -8.62
CA ARG A 244 -4.53 1.75 -7.64
C ARG A 244 -3.76 3.01 -7.96
N SER A 245 -4.12 3.78 -9.00
CA SER A 245 -3.42 5.04 -9.26
C SER A 245 -3.68 6.07 -8.16
N LEU A 246 -2.75 7.03 -8.02
CA LEU A 246 -2.90 8.13 -7.06
C LEU A 246 -4.17 8.93 -7.37
N ALA A 247 -4.44 9.23 -8.64
CA ALA A 247 -5.66 9.89 -9.08
C ALA A 247 -6.94 9.15 -8.64
N ALA A 248 -7.05 7.86 -8.95
CA ALA A 248 -8.23 7.07 -8.60
C ALA A 248 -8.43 6.99 -7.08
N CYS A 249 -7.34 6.78 -6.32
CA CYS A 249 -7.42 6.72 -4.87
C CYS A 249 -7.84 8.07 -4.26
N MET A 250 -7.32 9.18 -4.77
CA MET A 250 -7.68 10.50 -4.26
C MET A 250 -9.09 10.95 -4.67
N ASP A 251 -9.59 10.52 -5.83
CA ASP A 251 -10.99 10.71 -6.20
C ASP A 251 -11.92 10.02 -5.20
N GLU A 252 -11.60 8.79 -4.82
CA GLU A 252 -12.34 8.02 -3.83
C GLU A 252 -12.23 8.62 -2.43
N VAL A 253 -11.04 9.03 -1.98
CA VAL A 253 -10.85 9.70 -0.68
C VAL A 253 -11.72 10.95 -0.59
N VAL A 254 -11.67 11.82 -1.60
CA VAL A 254 -12.48 13.07 -1.61
C VAL A 254 -13.97 12.77 -1.70
N GLY A 255 -14.38 11.79 -2.50
CA GLY A 255 -15.77 11.37 -2.61
C GLY A 255 -16.35 10.93 -1.27
N ASN A 256 -15.63 10.05 -0.57
CA ASN A 256 -16.08 9.53 0.73
C ASN A 256 -15.99 10.58 1.84
N LEU A 257 -14.97 11.45 1.85
CA LEU A 257 -14.87 12.55 2.83
C LEU A 257 -16.07 13.51 2.77
N LYS A 258 -16.59 13.77 1.57
CA LYS A 258 -17.79 14.61 1.41
C LYS A 258 -19.04 14.00 2.04
N MET A 259 -19.13 12.67 2.11
CA MET A 259 -20.30 11.97 2.66
C MET A 259 -20.30 11.97 4.19
N VAL A 260 -19.13 12.14 4.82
CA VAL A 260 -18.98 12.19 6.29
C VAL A 260 -18.64 13.59 6.80
N ALA A 261 -18.70 14.60 5.93
CA ALA A 261 -18.33 15.97 6.22
C ALA A 261 -19.12 16.56 7.40
N ASN A 262 -18.44 17.32 8.24
CA ASN A 262 -18.98 18.01 9.40
C ASN A 262 -18.43 19.46 9.49
N GLU A 263 -18.88 20.25 10.46
CA GLU A 263 -18.52 21.67 10.60
C GLU A 263 -17.01 21.92 10.74
N GLN A 264 -16.27 21.02 11.37
CA GLN A 264 -14.82 21.15 11.61
C GLN A 264 -13.95 20.62 10.46
N SER A 265 -14.53 19.86 9.51
CA SER A 265 -13.79 19.16 8.45
C SER A 265 -13.40 20.00 7.22
N GLY A 266 -13.75 21.29 7.19
CA GLY A 266 -13.58 22.15 6.01
C GLY A 266 -12.14 22.24 5.49
N GLU A 267 -11.16 22.32 6.40
CA GLU A 267 -9.74 22.38 6.03
C GLU A 267 -9.25 21.06 5.44
N THR A 268 -9.65 19.92 6.03
CA THR A 268 -9.31 18.58 5.55
C THR A 268 -9.88 18.34 4.15
N LEU A 269 -11.15 18.74 3.91
CA LEU A 269 -11.76 18.69 2.57
C LEU A 269 -11.05 19.57 1.55
N ARG A 270 -10.64 20.79 1.95
CA ARG A 270 -9.88 21.70 1.08
C ARG A 270 -8.55 21.09 0.66
N ARG A 271 -7.79 20.53 1.61
CA ARG A 271 -6.48 19.89 1.35
C ARG A 271 -6.62 18.67 0.43
N ALA A 272 -7.60 17.80 0.72
CA ALA A 272 -7.90 16.64 -0.10
C ALA A 272 -8.31 17.05 -1.53
N GLY A 273 -9.19 18.05 -1.65
CA GLY A 273 -9.64 18.60 -2.93
C GLY A 273 -8.51 19.21 -3.75
N ARG A 274 -7.58 19.93 -3.10
CA ARG A 274 -6.38 20.47 -3.77
C ARG A 274 -5.48 19.35 -4.28
N LEU A 275 -5.20 18.34 -3.46
CA LEU A 275 -4.36 17.20 -3.88
C LEU A 275 -4.98 16.44 -5.05
N ARG A 276 -6.30 16.21 -5.01
CA ARG A 276 -7.03 15.62 -6.13
C ARG A 276 -6.93 16.49 -7.40
N ALA A 277 -7.11 17.80 -7.28
CA ALA A 277 -7.02 18.72 -8.42
C ALA A 277 -5.62 18.70 -9.06
N ASP A 278 -4.56 18.69 -8.27
CA ASP A 278 -3.18 18.60 -8.77
C ASP A 278 -2.96 17.32 -9.59
N LEU A 279 -3.58 16.20 -9.19
CA LEU A 279 -3.54 14.94 -9.95
C LEU A 279 -4.44 14.97 -11.20
N SER A 280 -5.61 15.60 -11.12
CA SER A 280 -6.55 15.67 -12.26
C SER A 280 -6.07 16.56 -13.39
N PHE A 281 -5.33 17.63 -13.07
CA PHE A 281 -4.86 18.62 -14.03
C PHE A 281 -3.35 18.59 -14.25
N GLY A 282 -2.63 17.73 -13.53
CA GLY A 282 -1.20 17.54 -13.68
C GLY A 282 -0.84 16.86 -15.01
N ARG A 283 0.36 17.13 -15.50
CA ARG A 283 0.92 16.50 -16.70
C ARG A 283 2.17 15.71 -16.37
N ILE A 284 2.30 14.53 -16.97
CA ILE A 284 3.41 13.63 -16.67
C ILE A 284 4.77 14.24 -17.05
N ASP A 285 4.83 15.00 -18.15
CA ASP A 285 6.07 15.65 -18.59
C ASP A 285 6.56 16.72 -17.60
N GLU A 286 5.65 17.46 -16.97
CA GLU A 286 5.98 18.46 -15.94
C GLU A 286 6.47 17.81 -14.64
N ILE A 287 5.81 16.71 -14.24
CA ILE A 287 6.21 15.92 -13.06
C ILE A 287 7.62 15.35 -13.27
N LEU A 288 7.88 14.75 -14.43
CA LEU A 288 9.19 14.17 -14.74
C LEU A 288 10.28 15.23 -14.87
N ALA A 289 9.97 16.41 -15.41
CA ALA A 289 10.92 17.52 -15.51
C ALA A 289 11.32 18.09 -14.14
N THR A 290 10.40 18.11 -13.17
CA THR A 290 10.67 18.54 -11.78
C THR A 290 11.39 17.44 -10.98
N GLY A 291 11.19 16.18 -11.38
CA GLY A 291 11.78 15.00 -10.75
C GLY A 291 10.71 14.16 -10.06
N LEU A 292 10.65 12.87 -10.42
CA LEU A 292 9.64 11.94 -9.91
C LEU A 292 9.73 11.75 -8.40
N HIS A 293 10.95 11.60 -7.85
CA HIS A 293 11.17 11.48 -6.41
C HIS A 293 10.61 12.67 -5.63
N ALA A 294 11.00 13.89 -6.01
CA ALA A 294 10.55 15.11 -5.34
C ALA A 294 9.02 15.25 -5.34
N PHE A 295 8.37 14.90 -6.46
CA PHE A 295 6.91 14.86 -6.55
C PHE A 295 6.30 13.82 -5.58
N LEU A 296 6.84 12.61 -5.55
CA LEU A 296 6.34 11.52 -4.70
C LEU A 296 6.56 11.81 -3.20
N THR A 297 7.70 12.39 -2.82
CA THR A 297 7.95 12.85 -1.45
C THR A 297 6.91 13.89 -1.03
N GLN A 298 6.69 14.91 -1.85
CA GLN A 298 5.67 15.93 -1.56
C GLN A 298 4.26 15.34 -1.52
N PHE A 299 3.97 14.36 -2.37
CA PHE A 299 2.69 13.65 -2.34
C PHE A 299 2.50 12.90 -1.02
N LEU A 300 3.51 12.14 -0.59
CA LEU A 300 3.50 11.39 0.68
C LEU A 300 3.31 12.32 1.88
N ASP A 301 4.03 13.44 1.94
CA ASP A 301 3.87 14.44 3.01
C ASP A 301 2.42 14.94 3.09
N ARG A 302 1.82 15.25 1.93
CA ARG A 302 0.44 15.75 1.86
C ARG A 302 -0.59 14.68 2.20
N VAL A 303 -0.34 13.42 1.87
CA VAL A 303 -1.16 12.28 2.29
C VAL A 303 -1.05 12.05 3.81
N GLY A 304 0.14 12.20 4.37
CA GLY A 304 0.39 12.17 5.82
C GLY A 304 -0.38 13.28 6.55
N ASP A 305 -0.25 14.53 6.10
CA ASP A 305 -1.01 15.69 6.59
C ASP A 305 -2.52 15.46 6.50
N LEU A 306 -2.98 14.85 5.40
CA LEU A 306 -4.39 14.51 5.23
C LEU A 306 -4.83 13.46 6.25
N GLY A 307 -4.02 12.43 6.49
CA GLY A 307 -4.27 11.43 7.54
C GLY A 307 -4.42 12.07 8.92
N ILE A 308 -3.54 13.02 9.28
CA ILE A 308 -3.63 13.77 10.54
C ILE A 308 -4.92 14.59 10.60
N GLY A 309 -5.27 15.29 9.52
CA GLY A 309 -6.52 16.04 9.42
C GLY A 309 -7.76 15.16 9.60
N ILE A 310 -7.76 13.97 8.98
CA ILE A 310 -8.85 13.00 9.12
C ILE A 310 -8.96 12.54 10.58
N SER A 311 -7.85 12.16 11.20
CA SER A 311 -7.83 11.76 12.61
C SER A 311 -8.41 12.85 13.52
N ARG A 312 -7.94 14.09 13.35
CA ARG A 312 -8.39 15.22 14.18
C ARG A 312 -9.85 15.58 13.96
N ASP A 313 -10.29 15.69 12.72
CA ASP A 313 -11.58 16.30 12.38
C ASP A 313 -12.74 15.29 12.40
N PHE A 314 -12.45 13.97 12.38
CA PHE A 314 -13.48 12.93 12.34
C PHE A 314 -13.32 11.81 13.38
N LEU A 315 -12.10 11.53 13.86
CA LEU A 315 -11.80 10.32 14.67
C LEU A 315 -11.55 10.60 16.15
N VAL A 316 -11.47 11.86 16.58
CA VAL A 316 -11.35 12.26 18.00
C VAL A 316 -12.72 12.63 18.61
N PRO A 317 -13.05 12.21 19.84
CA PRO A 317 -14.33 12.54 20.45
C PRO A 317 -14.39 14.05 20.69
N VAL A 318 -15.46 14.69 20.22
CA VAL A 318 -15.75 16.10 20.51
C VAL A 318 -16.21 16.25 21.96
#